data_AF-A0A3M0SW68-F1
#
_entry.id   AF-A0A3M0SW68-F1
#
_cell.length_a   1.000
_cell.length_b   1.000
_cell.length_c   1.000
_cell.angle_alpha   90.00
_cell.angle_beta   90.00
_cell.angle_gamma   90.00
#
_symmetry.space_group_name_H-M   'P 1'
#
loop_
_entity.id
_entity.type
_entity.pdbx_description
1 polymer ?
#
loop_
_entity_poly.entity_id
_entity_poly.type
_entity_poly.pdbx_seq_one_letter_code
_entity_poly.pdbx_strand_id
1 'polypeptide(L)'
;MCKVRDIILVNNYKSEGIEIGKHSFIVLSDEHNEIHGLNYDMICSVMSSFKNDEQRKKKLEYPGNFPIAHNDSIVKNNDGIDGYIKAEQLYYFNKEKLDYVVIGEVKEDIFDLILEFIEDEMNCPMKEITDNL
;
A
#
# COMPACT_ATOMS: atom_id res chain seq x y z
N MET A 1 4.08 16.85 2.89
CA MET A 1 4.73 15.90 1.97
C MET A 1 4.77 14.58 2.72
N CYS A 2 4.29 13.49 2.12
CA CYS A 2 4.40 12.18 2.75
C CYS A 2 5.85 11.71 2.78
N LYS A 3 6.15 10.78 3.68
CA LYS A 3 7.43 10.10 3.88
C LYS A 3 7.25 8.59 3.90
N VAL A 4 8.33 7.84 3.81
CA VAL A 4 8.34 6.38 4.04
C VAL A 4 7.64 6.04 5.37
N ARG A 5 6.82 4.98 5.36
CA ARG A 5 5.90 4.51 6.43
C ARG A 5 4.57 5.24 6.55
N ASP A 6 4.40 6.40 5.93
CA ASP A 6 3.12 7.09 6.01
C ASP A 6 2.00 6.21 5.41
N ILE A 7 0.83 6.28 6.05
CA ILE A 7 -0.41 5.79 5.48
C ILE A 7 -1.10 6.98 4.84
N ILE A 8 -1.29 6.89 3.53
CA ILE A 8 -2.00 7.90 2.73
C ILE A 8 -3.37 7.39 2.32
N LEU A 9 -4.35 8.28 2.27
CA LEU A 9 -5.67 8.03 1.72
C LEU A 9 -5.74 8.70 0.34
N VAL A 10 -5.80 7.89 -0.71
CA VAL A 10 -5.90 8.35 -2.09
C VAL A 10 -7.37 8.37 -2.48
N ASN A 11 -7.87 9.50 -3.01
CA ASN A 11 -9.29 9.64 -3.30
C ASN A 11 -9.75 8.82 -4.51
N ASN A 12 -8.94 8.79 -5.58
CA ASN A 12 -9.12 7.94 -6.76
C ASN A 12 -7.75 7.59 -7.34
N TYR A 13 -7.61 6.39 -7.88
CA TYR A 13 -6.38 5.93 -8.55
C TYR A 13 -6.74 4.95 -9.66
N LYS A 14 -5.80 4.67 -10.56
CA LYS A 14 -5.93 3.67 -11.61
C LYS A 14 -5.19 2.39 -11.25
N SER A 15 -5.79 1.26 -11.61
CA SER A 15 -5.18 -0.06 -11.48
C SER A 15 -5.58 -0.93 -12.67
N GLU A 16 -4.60 -1.39 -13.43
CA GLU A 16 -4.79 -2.24 -14.61
C GLU A 16 -5.82 -1.63 -15.59
N GLY A 17 -5.74 -0.31 -15.80
CA GLY A 17 -6.62 0.47 -16.68
C GLY A 17 -8.00 0.82 -16.12
N ILE A 18 -8.30 0.47 -14.87
CA ILE A 18 -9.60 0.73 -14.22
C ILE A 18 -9.44 1.82 -13.16
N GLU A 19 -10.35 2.78 -13.12
CA GLU A 19 -10.44 3.76 -12.04
C GLU A 19 -11.04 3.12 -10.79
N ILE A 20 -10.30 3.16 -9.69
CA ILE A 20 -10.69 2.66 -8.38
C ILE A 20 -10.87 3.85 -7.45
N GLY A 21 -11.96 3.82 -6.70
CA GLY A 21 -12.24 4.82 -5.70
C GLY A 21 -11.33 4.73 -4.48
N LYS A 22 -11.67 5.53 -3.48
CA LYS A 22 -10.90 5.77 -2.26
C LYS A 22 -10.33 4.53 -1.58
N HIS A 23 -9.01 4.47 -1.43
CA HIS A 23 -8.29 3.44 -0.66
C HIS A 23 -7.09 4.01 0.09
N SER A 24 -6.71 3.33 1.16
CA SER A 24 -5.49 3.62 1.91
C SER A 24 -4.31 2.89 1.30
N PHE A 25 -3.13 3.50 1.40
CA PHE A 25 -1.86 2.96 0.92
C PHE A 25 -0.78 3.18 1.97
N ILE A 26 0.18 2.26 2.03
CA ILE A 26 1.45 2.47 2.74
C ILE A 26 2.50 3.00 1.77
N VAL A 27 3.25 4.03 2.18
CA VAL A 27 4.38 4.57 1.41
C VAL A 27 5.63 3.73 1.70
N LEU A 28 6.12 3.05 0.66
CA LEU A 28 7.33 2.21 0.72
C LEU A 28 8.59 3.00 0.34
N SER A 29 8.47 3.91 -0.62
CA SER A 29 9.53 4.83 -1.03
C SER A 29 8.93 6.18 -1.37
N ASP A 30 9.64 7.25 -1.01
CA ASP A 30 9.31 8.64 -1.34
C ASP A 30 10.39 9.30 -2.21
N GLU A 31 11.28 8.50 -2.81
CA GLU A 31 12.39 8.92 -3.66
C GLU A 31 11.96 9.22 -5.10
N HIS A 32 12.62 10.21 -5.70
CA HIS A 32 12.41 10.55 -7.11
C HIS A 32 13.25 9.67 -8.03
N ASN A 33 12.59 9.01 -8.99
CA ASN A 33 13.21 8.10 -9.94
C ASN A 33 12.40 8.05 -11.25
N GLU A 34 12.86 7.22 -12.19
CA GLU A 34 12.23 7.03 -13.51
C GLU A 34 11.97 5.53 -13.76
N ILE A 35 10.82 5.22 -14.36
CA ILE A 35 10.49 3.88 -14.85
C ILE A 35 9.92 3.98 -16.26
N HIS A 36 10.50 3.25 -17.21
CA HIS A 36 10.09 3.26 -18.63
C HIS A 36 9.98 4.66 -19.28
N GLY A 37 10.80 5.64 -18.90
CA GLY A 37 10.69 7.01 -19.42
C GLY A 37 9.75 7.93 -18.65
N LEU A 38 9.11 7.44 -17.58
CA LEU A 38 8.13 8.17 -16.78
C LEU A 38 8.68 8.43 -15.37
N ASN A 39 8.59 9.68 -14.93
CA ASN A 39 9.03 10.07 -13.59
C ASN A 39 8.01 9.64 -12.54
N TYR A 40 8.51 9.10 -11.42
CA TYR A 40 7.76 8.85 -10.22
C TYR A 40 8.51 9.39 -9.01
N ASP A 41 7.80 9.67 -7.93
CA ASP A 41 8.39 10.16 -6.68
C ASP A 41 7.77 9.49 -5.44
N MET A 42 7.01 8.41 -5.67
CA MET A 42 6.39 7.63 -4.62
C MET A 42 6.09 6.21 -5.09
N ILE A 43 6.44 5.23 -4.26
CA ILE A 43 6.05 3.83 -4.41
C ILE A 43 5.19 3.45 -3.20
N CYS A 44 4.04 2.85 -3.47
CA CYS A 44 3.08 2.45 -2.45
C CYS A 44 2.54 1.04 -2.65
N SER A 45 2.08 0.41 -1.57
CA SER A 45 1.21 -0.77 -1.64
C SER A 45 -0.17 -0.47 -1.06
N VAL A 46 -1.20 -1.03 -1.69
CA VAL A 46 -2.59 -0.79 -1.30
C VAL A 46 -2.96 -1.58 -0.05
N MET A 47 -3.67 -0.92 0.85
CA MET A 47 -4.23 -1.51 2.07
C MET A 47 -5.72 -1.82 1.87
N SER A 48 -6.20 -2.88 2.53
CA SER A 48 -7.60 -3.27 2.49
C SER A 48 -8.06 -3.85 3.82
N SER A 49 -9.26 -3.48 4.27
CA SER A 49 -9.86 -4.02 5.49
C SER A 49 -10.42 -5.42 5.30
N PHE A 50 -10.37 -6.25 6.34
CA PHE A 50 -11.19 -7.47 6.40
C PHE A 50 -12.63 -7.13 6.76
N LYS A 51 -13.56 -7.60 5.94
CA LYS A 51 -15.02 -7.43 6.12
C LYS A 51 -15.62 -8.51 7.00
N ASN A 52 -15.02 -9.71 7.00
CA ASN A 52 -15.41 -10.86 7.79
C ASN A 52 -14.31 -11.94 7.75
N ASP A 53 -14.47 -12.96 8.61
CA ASP A 53 -13.50 -14.06 8.75
C ASP A 53 -13.35 -14.92 7.49
N GLU A 54 -14.41 -15.10 6.71
CA GLU A 54 -14.35 -15.87 5.46
C GLU A 54 -13.46 -15.15 4.43
N GLN A 55 -13.66 -13.85 4.27
CA GLN A 55 -12.83 -13.01 3.42
C GLN A 55 -11.40 -12.98 3.96
N ARG A 56 -11.21 -12.86 5.28
CA ARG A 56 -9.88 -12.89 5.90
C ARG A 56 -9.11 -14.15 5.54
N LYS A 57 -9.70 -15.33 5.77
CA LYS A 57 -9.07 -16.62 5.43
C LYS A 57 -8.71 -16.68 3.95
N LYS A 58 -9.68 -16.39 3.08
CA LYS A 58 -9.46 -16.38 1.62
C LYS A 58 -8.37 -15.40 1.19
N LYS A 59 -8.28 -14.21 1.81
CA LYS A 59 -7.28 -13.20 1.45
C LYS A 59 -5.89 -13.58 1.94
N LEU A 60 -5.77 -14.22 3.10
CA LEU A 60 -4.49 -14.68 3.62
C LEU A 60 -3.96 -15.96 2.95
N GLU A 61 -4.77 -16.63 2.12
CA GLU A 61 -4.28 -17.69 1.23
C GLU A 61 -3.49 -17.15 0.02
N TYR A 62 -3.61 -15.85 -0.30
CA TYR A 62 -2.84 -15.26 -1.40
C TYR A 62 -1.44 -14.90 -0.91
N PRO A 63 -0.38 -15.39 -1.58
CA PRO A 63 1.00 -15.26 -1.10
C PRO A 63 1.54 -13.84 -1.07
N GLY A 64 0.95 -12.90 -1.82
CA GLY A 64 1.35 -11.49 -1.79
C GLY A 64 0.66 -10.67 -0.70
N ASN A 65 -0.33 -11.23 0.00
CA ASN A 65 -1.05 -10.48 1.02
C ASN A 65 -0.37 -10.60 2.38
N PHE A 66 0.04 -9.46 2.93
CA PHE A 66 0.59 -9.35 4.28
C PHE A 66 -0.52 -8.94 5.27
N PRO A 67 -0.78 -9.68 6.35
CA PRO A 67 -1.76 -9.28 7.37
C PRO A 67 -1.26 -8.04 8.14
N ILE A 68 -2.14 -7.07 8.38
CA ILE A 68 -1.86 -5.93 9.26
C ILE A 68 -2.98 -5.77 10.28
N ALA A 69 -2.64 -5.73 11.56
CA ALA A 69 -3.59 -5.47 12.62
C ALA A 69 -3.86 -3.97 12.75
N HIS A 70 -5.03 -3.60 13.23
CA HIS A 70 -5.38 -2.18 13.42
C HIS A 70 -4.40 -1.45 14.38
N ASN A 71 -3.77 -2.17 15.31
CA ASN A 71 -2.83 -1.61 16.28
C ASN A 71 -1.37 -1.61 15.80
N ASP A 72 -1.09 -2.06 14.58
CA ASP A 72 0.22 -2.00 13.93
C ASP A 72 0.54 -0.62 13.33
N SER A 73 -0.46 0.27 13.33
CA SER A 73 -0.37 1.61 12.79
C SER A 73 -0.88 2.67 13.77
N ILE A 74 -0.42 3.90 13.57
CA ILE A 74 -0.85 5.10 14.30
C ILE A 74 -1.71 5.91 13.33
N VAL A 75 -3.00 5.59 13.28
CA VAL A 75 -3.97 6.26 12.40
C VAL A 75 -4.95 7.09 13.21
N LYS A 76 -5.18 8.34 12.78
CA LYS A 76 -6.17 9.21 13.41
C LYS A 76 -7.58 8.66 13.14
N ASN A 77 -8.39 8.49 14.19
CA ASN A 77 -9.74 7.91 14.10
C ASN A 77 -9.76 6.48 13.54
N ASN A 78 -8.79 5.65 13.94
CA ASN A 78 -8.77 4.22 13.65
C ASN A 78 -10.11 3.57 14.05
N ASP A 79 -10.73 2.87 13.12
CA ASP A 79 -12.01 2.16 13.31
C ASP A 79 -11.84 0.80 14.02
N GLY A 80 -10.58 0.42 14.31
CA GLY A 80 -10.25 -0.83 14.99
C GLY A 80 -10.36 -2.05 14.08
N ILE A 81 -10.39 -1.84 12.76
CA ILE A 81 -10.57 -2.92 11.78
C ILE A 81 -9.22 -3.40 11.26
N ASP A 82 -8.96 -4.70 11.42
CA ASP A 82 -7.79 -5.34 10.84
C ASP A 82 -7.87 -5.41 9.31
N GLY A 83 -6.72 -5.48 8.66
CA GLY A 83 -6.62 -5.51 7.22
C GLY A 83 -5.44 -6.30 6.70
N TYR A 84 -5.12 -6.04 5.45
CA TYR A 84 -3.97 -6.61 4.78
C TYR A 84 -3.43 -5.61 3.75
N ILE A 85 -2.14 -5.75 3.46
CA ILE A 85 -1.43 -5.06 2.39
C ILE A 85 -1.29 -6.04 1.23
N LYS A 86 -1.54 -5.57 0.01
CA LYS A 86 -1.18 -6.32 -1.20
C LYS A 86 0.26 -6.00 -1.56
N ALA A 87 1.18 -6.72 -0.94
CA ALA A 87 2.61 -6.44 -1.01
C ALA A 87 3.18 -6.70 -2.41
N GLU A 88 2.55 -7.60 -3.18
CA GLU A 88 2.95 -7.89 -4.56
C GLU A 88 2.61 -6.77 -5.55
N GLN A 89 1.80 -5.79 -5.14
CA GLN A 89 1.34 -4.69 -6.00
C GLN A 89 2.05 -3.40 -5.62
N LEU A 90 3.00 -3.00 -6.46
CA LEU A 90 3.71 -1.74 -6.33
C LEU A 90 3.06 -0.69 -7.22
N TYR A 91 2.40 0.27 -6.61
CA TYR A 91 1.84 1.43 -7.28
C TYR A 91 2.87 2.54 -7.33
N TYR A 92 3.20 2.95 -8.55
CA TYR A 92 4.07 4.08 -8.81
C TYR A 92 3.21 5.33 -9.01
N PHE A 93 3.52 6.37 -8.25
CA PHE A 93 2.76 7.62 -8.26
C PHE A 93 3.69 8.80 -8.54
N ASN A 94 3.07 9.83 -9.12
CA ASN A 94 3.58 11.19 -9.13
C ASN A 94 2.77 12.01 -8.11
N LYS A 95 3.39 12.45 -7.01
CA LYS A 95 2.75 13.17 -5.89
C LYS A 95 2.02 14.43 -6.36
N GLU A 96 2.50 15.11 -7.41
CA GLU A 96 1.86 16.33 -7.93
C GLU A 96 0.54 16.04 -8.65
N LYS A 97 0.37 14.84 -9.19
CA LYS A 97 -0.84 14.41 -9.92
C LYS A 97 -1.85 13.69 -9.03
N LEU A 98 -1.47 13.38 -7.80
CA LEU A 98 -2.25 12.54 -6.90
C LEU A 98 -3.03 13.36 -5.88
N ASP A 99 -4.33 13.10 -5.78
CA ASP A 99 -5.18 13.65 -4.72
C ASP A 99 -5.18 12.71 -3.50
N TYR A 100 -4.37 13.05 -2.50
CA TYR A 100 -4.21 12.26 -1.28
C TYR A 100 -4.05 13.10 -0.01
N VAL A 101 -4.29 12.48 1.13
CA VAL A 101 -3.99 13.02 2.46
C VAL A 101 -3.24 11.99 3.31
N VAL A 102 -2.31 12.43 4.15
CA VAL A 102 -1.66 11.56 5.15
C VAL A 102 -2.62 11.39 6.33
N ILE A 103 -2.93 10.13 6.68
CA ILE A 103 -3.88 9.81 7.76
C ILE A 103 -3.24 9.14 8.99
N GLY A 104 -1.98 8.70 8.84
CA GLY A 104 -1.23 8.04 9.89
C GLY A 104 0.10 7.52 9.39
N GLU A 105 0.72 6.64 10.16
CA GLU A 105 1.94 5.93 9.80
C GLU A 105 1.92 4.50 10.35
N VAL A 106 2.59 3.57 9.67
CA VAL A 106 2.86 2.23 10.20
C VAL A 106 4.03 2.31 11.18
N LYS A 107 3.99 1.52 12.25
CA LYS A 107 5.10 1.46 13.21
C LYS A 107 6.36 0.91 12.55
N GLU A 108 7.52 1.31 13.07
CA GLU A 108 8.83 0.95 12.48
C GLU A 108 9.06 -0.56 12.43
N ASP A 109 8.81 -1.26 13.54
CA ASP A 109 8.93 -2.70 13.64
C ASP A 109 8.04 -3.46 12.65
N ILE A 110 6.82 -2.96 12.42
CA ILE A 110 5.91 -3.55 11.44
C ILE A 110 6.34 -3.24 10.01
N PHE A 111 6.86 -2.04 9.77
CA PHE A 111 7.36 -1.67 8.46
C PHE A 111 8.54 -2.55 8.04
N ASP A 112 9.47 -2.83 8.97
CA ASP A 112 10.59 -3.73 8.72
C ASP A 112 10.10 -5.14 8.35
N LEU A 113 9.07 -5.66 9.04
CA LEU A 113 8.44 -6.94 8.68
C LEU A 113 7.78 -6.94 7.31
N ILE A 114 7.19 -5.81 6.90
CA ILE A 114 6.60 -5.67 5.55
C ILE A 114 7.70 -5.74 4.49
N LEU A 115 8.84 -5.08 4.72
CA LEU A 115 9.99 -5.13 3.80
C LEU A 115 10.59 -6.53 3.74
N GLU A 116 10.84 -7.17 4.88
CA GLU A 116 11.32 -8.56 4.95
C GLU A 116 10.37 -9.51 4.22
N PHE A 117 9.06 -9.34 4.39
CA PHE A 117 8.08 -10.13 3.65
C PHE A 117 8.18 -9.93 2.14
N ILE A 118 8.29 -8.67 1.67
CA ILE A 118 8.40 -8.35 0.24
C ILE A 118 9.68 -8.92 -0.37
N GLU A 119 10.79 -8.84 0.34
CA GLU A 119 12.13 -9.19 -0.16
C GLU A 119 12.44 -10.69 -0.06
N ASP A 120 12.08 -11.33 1.07
CA ASP A 120 12.61 -12.64 1.43
C ASP A 120 11.54 -13.75 1.50
N GLU A 121 10.29 -13.43 1.85
CA GLU A 121 9.25 -14.45 2.08
C GLU A 121 8.27 -14.63 0.91
N MET A 122 7.96 -13.54 0.21
CA MET A 122 6.93 -13.52 -0.81
C MET A 122 7.33 -14.39 -2.01
N ASN A 123 6.46 -15.34 -2.36
CA ASN A 123 6.73 -16.35 -3.40
C ASN A 123 5.89 -16.17 -4.67
N CYS A 124 5.41 -14.95 -4.93
CA CYS A 124 4.68 -14.60 -6.14
C CYS A 124 5.36 -13.46 -6.92
N PRO A 125 5.07 -13.31 -8.23
CA PRO A 125 5.64 -12.24 -9.03
C PRO A 125 5.15 -10.86 -8.58
N MET A 126 6.08 -9.92 -8.51
CA MET A 126 5.77 -8.51 -8.34
C MET A 126 5.02 -7.94 -9.53
N LYS A 127 4.09 -7.04 -9.25
CA LYS A 127 3.31 -6.29 -10.22
C LYS A 127 3.59 -4.80 -10.07
N GLU A 128 4.21 -4.23 -11.08
CA GLU A 128 4.44 -2.79 -11.18
C GLU A 128 3.22 -2.14 -11.85
N ILE A 129 2.59 -1.20 -11.16
CA ILE A 129 1.38 -0.50 -11.62
C ILE A 129 1.75 0.96 -11.84
N THR A 130 1.95 1.33 -13.10
CA THR A 130 2.41 2.66 -13.55
C THR A 130 1.29 3.53 -14.09
N ASP A 131 0.03 3.09 -13.98
CA ASP A 131 -1.16 3.79 -14.50
C ASP A 131 -1.39 5.20 -13.91
N ASN A 132 -0.68 5.54 -12.83
CA ASN A 132 -0.82 6.79 -12.08
C ASN A 132 0.36 7.77 -12.27
N LEU A 133 1.20 7.52 -13.28
CA LEU A 133 2.34 8.39 -13.64
C LEU A 133 1.97 9.53 -14.60
#